data_AF-A0A8C9I3I9-F1
#
_entry.id   AF-A0A8C9I3I9-F1
#
_cell.length_a   1.000
_cell.length_b   1.000
_cell.length_c   1.000
_cell.angle_alpha   90.00
_cell.angle_beta   90.00
_cell.angle_gamma   90.00
#
_symmetry.space_group_name_H-M   'P 1'
#
loop_
_entity.id
_entity.type
_entity.pdbx_description
1 polymer ?
#
loop_
_entity_poly.entity_id
_entity_poly.type
_entity_poly.pdbx_seq_one_letter_code
_entity_poly.pdbx_strand_id
1 'polypeptide(L)'
;MSDGEAVRESEGNLRAGWGGRRVSRGPSWRGRRESLLKGQRTRVLLFRGLRAGQAQLSPSSCLLSRTAMISQFFILSSKGDPLIYKDFRGDSGGRDVAELFYRKLTGLPGDESPVVMHHDGRHFIHIRHSGLYLVVTTSENISPFSLLELLSRLATLLGDYCGSLGEGTISRNVALVYELLDEVLDYGYVQTTSTEMLRNFIQTEAVVSKPFSLFDLSSVGLFGAETQQSKVAPSSAASRPVLSSRSDQSQKNEVFLDVVERLSVLIASNGSLLKVDVQGEIRLKSFLPSGSEMRIGLTEEFCVGKSELRGYGPGIRVDEVSFHSSVNLDEFESHRILRLQPPQGELTVMRYQLSDDLPSPLPFRLFPSVQWDRGSGRLQVYLKLRCDLPSKSQALNVRLHLPLPRGVVSLSQELSSPEQKAELAEGALRWDLPRVQGGSQLSGLFQMDVPGPPGPPSHGLSTSAPPLGLGPASLSFELPRHTCSGLQVRFLRLAFRPCGNANPHKWVRHLSHSDAYVIRI
;
A
#
# COMPACT_ATOMS: atom_id res chain seq x y z
N MET A 1 -41.93 -54.06 -18.06
CA MET A 1 -40.54 -53.80 -18.47
C MET A 1 -39.82 -53.32 -17.22
N SER A 2 -39.57 -54.22 -16.26
CA SER A 2 -38.35 -55.07 -16.14
C SER A 2 -37.10 -54.20 -16.04
N ASP A 3 -36.23 -54.24 -15.03
CA ASP A 3 -36.11 -54.86 -13.70
C ASP A 3 -35.02 -53.99 -13.00
N GLY A 4 -35.04 -53.74 -11.69
CA GLY A 4 -34.51 -54.62 -10.64
C GLY A 4 -32.98 -54.43 -10.52
N GLU A 5 -32.42 -53.85 -9.46
CA GLU A 5 -32.02 -54.48 -8.17
C GLU A 5 -30.56 -54.02 -7.91
N ALA A 6 -29.94 -54.04 -6.73
CA ALA A 6 -30.25 -54.20 -5.32
C ALA A 6 -28.85 -54.10 -4.61
N VAL A 7 -28.66 -53.33 -3.53
CA VAL A 7 -28.69 -53.77 -2.11
C VAL A 7 -27.31 -54.08 -1.48
N ARG A 8 -27.05 -53.33 -0.39
CA ARG A 8 -26.34 -53.59 0.89
C ARG A 8 -24.88 -54.10 0.91
N GLU A 9 -24.10 -53.44 1.77
CA GLU A 9 -23.03 -54.08 2.55
C GLU A 9 -23.17 -53.74 4.04
N SER A 10 -22.84 -54.74 4.86
CA SER A 10 -22.95 -54.83 6.31
C SER A 10 -21.57 -55.05 6.95
N GLU A 11 -21.51 -54.72 8.24
CA GLU A 11 -20.50 -54.96 9.28
C GLU A 11 -19.46 -56.10 9.10
N GLY A 12 -18.24 -55.91 9.65
CA GLY A 12 -17.27 -57.00 9.77
C GLY A 12 -15.91 -56.69 10.40
N ASN A 13 -15.89 -56.73 11.73
CA ASN A 13 -14.82 -56.74 12.74
C ASN A 13 -13.47 -57.51 12.47
N LEU A 14 -12.45 -57.13 13.24
CA LEU A 14 -11.38 -57.93 13.91
C LEU A 14 -9.99 -58.28 13.26
N ARG A 15 -8.96 -57.66 13.88
CA ARG A 15 -7.74 -58.23 14.55
C ARG A 15 -6.64 -59.03 13.80
N ALA A 16 -5.43 -58.51 14.06
CA ALA A 16 -4.20 -59.19 14.56
C ALA A 16 -3.22 -59.87 13.59
N GLY A 17 -1.92 -59.66 13.85
CA GLY A 17 -0.84 -60.49 13.32
C GLY A 17 0.56 -59.87 13.41
N TRP A 18 1.28 -60.12 14.51
CA TRP A 18 2.71 -59.86 14.69
C TRP A 18 3.58 -60.99 14.12
N GLY A 19 4.83 -60.65 13.76
CA GLY A 19 5.94 -61.59 13.59
C GLY A 19 6.84 -61.15 12.42
N GLY A 20 8.12 -60.82 12.54
CA GLY A 20 9.14 -61.17 13.52
C GLY A 20 10.32 -61.81 12.75
N ARG A 21 11.54 -61.24 12.85
CA ARG A 21 12.82 -61.99 12.82
C ARG A 21 14.03 -61.05 13.03
N ARG A 22 14.79 -61.37 14.08
CA ARG A 22 16.19 -60.97 14.32
C ARG A 22 17.13 -61.74 13.41
N VAL A 23 18.36 -61.21 13.26
CA VAL A 23 19.69 -61.85 13.34
C VAL A 23 20.67 -60.91 12.60
N SER A 24 21.94 -60.65 12.93
CA SER A 24 22.75 -60.58 14.15
C SER A 24 24.17 -60.14 13.68
N ARG A 25 24.95 -59.50 14.59
CA ARG A 25 26.43 -59.46 14.66
C ARG A 25 27.24 -58.59 13.66
N GLY A 26 27.86 -57.54 14.23
CA GLY A 26 29.30 -57.56 14.53
C GLY A 26 30.28 -56.80 13.61
N PRO A 27 31.48 -56.40 14.12
CA PRO A 27 32.03 -55.05 13.92
C PRO A 27 33.46 -54.97 13.32
N SER A 28 33.92 -53.77 12.93
CA SER A 28 35.17 -53.11 13.40
C SER A 28 35.92 -52.21 12.37
N TRP A 29 36.19 -50.97 12.82
CA TRP A 29 37.41 -50.13 12.75
C TRP A 29 38.37 -50.12 11.53
N ARG A 30 38.55 -48.94 10.88
CA ARG A 30 39.80 -48.10 10.84
C ARG A 30 39.78 -46.99 9.77
N GLY A 31 39.85 -45.73 10.24
CA GLY A 31 40.84 -44.68 9.93
C GLY A 31 41.25 -44.21 8.51
N ARG A 32 41.14 -42.86 8.34
CA ARG A 32 41.84 -41.90 7.41
C ARG A 32 41.35 -41.90 5.95
N ARG A 33 41.17 -40.76 5.26
CA ARG A 33 41.68 -39.38 5.41
C ARG A 33 40.81 -38.38 4.59
N GLU A 34 40.69 -37.14 5.09
CA GLU A 34 40.54 -35.79 4.46
C GLU A 34 39.96 -35.65 3.02
N SER A 35 39.09 -34.69 2.68
CA SER A 35 39.26 -33.23 2.87
C SER A 35 38.03 -32.38 2.46
N LEU A 36 37.96 -31.16 3.03
CA LEU A 36 37.44 -29.89 2.50
C LEU A 36 35.92 -29.67 2.31
N LEU A 37 35.28 -29.23 3.39
CA LEU A 37 34.08 -28.38 3.38
C LEU A 37 34.48 -26.90 3.57
N LYS A 38 34.17 -26.04 2.59
CA LYS A 38 34.11 -24.58 2.78
C LYS A 38 32.68 -24.21 3.17
N GLY A 39 32.47 -23.88 4.43
CA GLY A 39 31.24 -23.24 4.92
C GLY A 39 31.33 -21.73 4.81
N GLN A 40 30.34 -21.09 4.17
CA GLN A 40 30.03 -19.68 4.38
C GLN A 40 28.98 -19.57 5.48
N ARG A 41 29.33 -18.86 6.55
CA ARG A 41 28.49 -18.57 7.72
C ARG A 41 27.57 -17.40 7.41
N THR A 42 26.25 -17.63 7.42
CA THR A 42 25.24 -16.57 7.53
C THR A 42 25.07 -16.21 9.00
N ARG A 43 25.30 -14.95 9.36
CA ARG A 43 25.10 -14.42 10.72
C ARG A 43 23.60 -14.24 10.97
N VAL A 44 23.08 -15.02 11.91
CA VAL A 44 21.79 -14.75 12.58
C VAL A 44 22.12 -14.00 13.87
N LEU A 45 21.69 -12.75 13.99
CA LEU A 45 21.81 -11.96 15.22
C LEU A 45 20.70 -12.38 16.19
N LEU A 46 21.02 -13.30 17.09
CA LEU A 46 20.24 -13.64 18.27
C LEU A 46 20.83 -12.91 19.47
N PHE A 47 20.12 -11.93 20.02
CA PHE A 47 20.45 -11.35 21.32
C PHE A 47 20.03 -12.32 22.43
N ARG A 48 21.03 -12.95 23.07
CA ARG A 48 20.87 -13.73 24.31
C ARG A 48 21.22 -12.83 25.50
N GLY A 49 20.31 -12.79 26.48
CA GLY A 49 20.46 -12.03 27.71
C GLY A 49 21.63 -12.51 28.59
N LEU A 50 22.28 -11.54 29.23
CA LEU A 50 23.25 -11.74 30.29
C LEU A 50 22.67 -11.24 31.62
N ARG A 51 22.85 -12.06 32.66
CA ARG A 51 22.40 -11.80 34.03
C ARG A 51 23.26 -10.73 34.72
N ALA A 52 22.54 -9.86 35.44
CA ALA A 52 22.82 -9.17 36.71
C ALA A 52 24.29 -9.02 37.16
N GLY A 53 24.77 -7.77 37.12
CA GLY A 53 25.75 -7.21 38.04
C GLY A 53 25.16 -5.95 38.66
N GLN A 54 25.08 -5.88 40.00
CA GLN A 54 24.61 -4.71 40.74
C GLN A 54 25.58 -3.54 40.55
N ALA A 55 25.08 -2.43 40.01
CA ALA A 55 25.69 -1.11 40.15
C ALA A 55 24.55 -0.10 40.32
N GLN A 56 24.44 0.49 41.51
CA GLN A 56 23.58 1.64 41.77
C GLN A 56 24.04 2.80 40.87
N LEU A 57 23.18 3.23 39.96
CA LEU A 57 23.33 4.47 39.20
C LEU A 57 22.06 5.30 39.38
N SER A 58 22.26 6.53 39.85
CA SER A 58 21.28 7.60 40.03
C SER A 58 20.65 8.03 38.70
N PRO A 59 19.42 8.58 38.70
CA PRO A 59 18.78 9.07 37.49
C PRO A 59 19.35 10.44 37.13
N SER A 60 20.21 10.51 36.13
CA SER A 60 20.68 11.80 35.59
C SER A 60 20.97 11.69 34.10
N SER A 61 20.37 12.63 33.36
CA SER A 61 20.62 13.02 31.97
C SER A 61 20.30 12.01 30.86
N CYS A 62 19.18 12.29 30.18
CA CYS A 62 18.96 11.98 28.77
C CYS A 62 20.22 12.31 27.96
N LEU A 63 20.82 11.30 27.35
CA LEU A 63 21.75 11.49 26.24
C LEU A 63 20.92 12.01 25.06
N LEU A 64 20.93 13.34 24.88
CA LEU A 64 20.50 13.96 23.63
C LEU A 64 21.32 13.35 22.49
N SER A 65 20.69 12.45 21.73
CA SER A 65 21.01 12.30 20.32
C SER A 65 21.07 13.70 19.72
N ARG A 66 22.12 14.04 18.97
CA ARG A 66 22.19 15.33 18.24
C ARG A 66 20.90 15.47 17.44
N THR A 67 19.98 16.28 17.95
CA THR A 67 18.62 16.42 17.46
C THR A 67 18.70 17.03 16.07
N ALA A 68 17.96 16.46 15.12
CA ALA A 68 17.86 16.98 13.77
C ALA A 68 17.45 18.47 13.82
N MET A 69 18.35 19.36 13.42
CA MET A 69 18.14 20.80 13.39
C MET A 69 17.60 21.23 12.02
N ILE A 70 16.30 21.51 11.98
CA ILE A 70 15.57 21.93 10.78
C ILE A 70 15.59 23.46 10.68
N SER A 71 15.91 23.99 9.49
CA SER A 71 15.90 25.45 9.24
C SER A 71 14.51 25.92 8.86
N GLN A 72 13.94 25.41 7.78
CA GLN A 72 12.61 25.78 7.29
C GLN A 72 11.76 24.55 7.01
N PHE A 73 10.43 24.73 7.12
CA PHE A 73 9.43 23.80 6.64
C PHE A 73 8.44 24.54 5.73
N PHE A 74 8.10 23.95 4.59
CA PHE A 74 7.08 24.51 3.71
C PHE A 74 6.29 23.43 2.97
N ILE A 75 5.05 23.78 2.62
CA ILE A 75 4.13 22.94 1.83
C ILE A 75 3.82 23.68 0.54
N LEU A 76 4.09 23.06 -0.60
CA LEU A 76 3.81 23.61 -1.93
C LEU A 76 2.65 22.87 -2.60
N SER A 77 1.88 23.60 -3.41
CA SER A 77 0.93 23.04 -4.36
C SER A 77 1.64 22.21 -5.43
N SER A 78 0.87 21.45 -6.21
CA SER A 78 1.41 20.73 -7.38
C SER A 78 2.08 21.66 -8.41
N LYS A 79 1.67 22.95 -8.43
CA LYS A 79 2.18 24.01 -9.29
C LYS A 79 3.31 24.83 -8.66
N GLY A 80 3.70 24.52 -7.43
CA GLY A 80 4.80 25.19 -6.73
C GLY A 80 4.39 26.37 -5.86
N ASP A 81 3.09 26.65 -5.74
CA ASP A 81 2.61 27.76 -4.91
C ASP A 81 2.80 27.46 -3.42
N PRO A 82 3.41 28.34 -2.63
CA PRO A 82 3.61 28.11 -1.20
C PRO A 82 2.30 28.27 -0.43
N LEU A 83 1.77 27.14 0.07
CA LEU A 83 0.58 27.10 0.92
C LEU A 83 0.92 27.38 2.38
N ILE A 84 2.04 26.81 2.85
CA ILE A 84 2.58 26.99 4.20
C ILE A 84 4.06 27.28 4.09
N TYR A 85 4.55 28.23 4.88
CA TYR A 85 5.97 28.53 4.99
C TYR A 85 6.30 28.91 6.42
N LYS A 86 7.23 28.17 7.04
CA LYS A 86 7.69 28.44 8.39
C LYS A 86 9.21 28.37 8.44
N ASP A 87 9.81 29.44 8.92
CA ASP A 87 11.24 29.54 9.21
C ASP A 87 11.43 29.45 10.73
N PHE A 88 12.14 28.43 11.18
CA PHE A 88 12.39 28.20 12.61
C PHE A 88 13.64 28.90 13.12
N ARG A 89 14.53 29.35 12.22
CA ARG A 89 15.87 29.84 12.57
C ARG A 89 16.09 31.30 12.22
N GLY A 90 15.21 31.87 11.40
CA GLY A 90 15.41 33.21 10.83
C GLY A 90 16.53 33.22 9.79
N ASP A 91 16.81 32.07 9.16
CA ASP A 91 17.84 31.95 8.13
C ASP A 91 17.41 32.77 6.90
N SER A 92 18.23 33.76 6.53
CA SER A 92 17.95 34.68 5.41
C SER A 92 17.70 33.90 4.11
N GLY A 93 16.45 33.91 3.65
CA GLY A 93 16.01 33.20 2.45
C GLY A 93 14.51 33.31 2.17
N GLY A 94 13.67 33.40 3.20
CA GLY A 94 12.24 33.68 3.04
C GLY A 94 11.52 32.78 2.01
N ARG A 95 10.45 33.29 1.40
CA ARG A 95 9.68 32.57 0.36
C ARG A 95 10.52 32.22 -0.87
N ASP A 96 11.62 32.91 -1.11
CA ASP A 96 12.52 32.67 -2.25
C ASP A 96 13.15 31.25 -2.19
N VAL A 97 13.29 30.67 -0.99
CA VAL A 97 13.76 29.29 -0.80
C VAL A 97 12.77 28.26 -1.37
N ALA A 98 11.47 28.50 -1.20
CA ALA A 98 10.43 27.63 -1.73
C ALA A 98 10.38 27.68 -3.26
N GLU A 99 10.50 28.88 -3.84
CA GLU A 99 10.56 29.07 -5.28
C GLU A 99 11.83 28.42 -5.87
N LEU A 100 12.97 28.62 -5.21
CA LEU A 100 14.24 28.00 -5.58
C LEU A 100 14.14 26.48 -5.63
N PHE A 101 13.56 25.86 -4.59
CA PHE A 101 13.31 24.43 -4.55
C PHE A 101 12.46 23.99 -5.73
N TYR A 102 11.33 24.64 -5.97
CA TYR A 102 10.39 24.24 -7.01
C TYR A 102 10.98 24.39 -8.42
N ARG A 103 11.72 25.48 -8.67
CA ARG A 103 12.44 25.70 -9.93
C ARG A 103 13.51 24.64 -10.17
N LYS A 104 14.22 24.20 -9.13
CA LYS A 104 15.20 23.11 -9.24
C LYS A 104 14.51 21.78 -9.52
N LEU A 105 13.44 21.47 -8.80
CA LEU A 105 12.67 20.25 -8.99
C LEU A 105 12.11 20.14 -10.41
N THR A 106 11.57 21.23 -10.95
CA THR A 106 11.00 21.29 -12.31
C THR A 106 12.04 21.40 -13.42
N GLY A 107 13.25 21.86 -13.09
CA GLY A 107 14.39 21.87 -14.02
C GLY A 107 15.04 20.50 -14.23
N LEU A 108 14.69 19.51 -13.40
CA LEU A 108 15.15 18.13 -13.56
C LEU A 108 14.24 17.36 -14.52
N PRO A 109 14.78 16.42 -15.33
CA PRO A 109 13.94 15.55 -16.15
C PRO A 109 13.01 14.75 -15.22
N GLY A 110 11.76 14.52 -15.64
CA GLY A 110 10.70 13.99 -14.77
C GLY A 110 10.98 12.63 -14.10
N ASP A 111 11.97 11.88 -14.59
CA ASP A 111 12.41 10.58 -14.06
C ASP A 111 13.51 10.71 -12.97
N GLU A 112 14.07 11.91 -12.79
CA GLU A 112 15.17 12.21 -11.86
C GLU A 112 14.77 13.29 -10.85
N SER A 113 13.73 13.05 -10.04
CA SER A 113 13.42 13.92 -8.90
C SER A 113 14.06 13.34 -7.61
N PRO A 114 15.29 13.73 -7.25
CA PRO A 114 15.95 13.19 -6.09
C PRO A 114 15.24 13.69 -4.83
N VAL A 115 14.91 12.76 -3.96
CA VAL A 115 14.26 13.01 -2.65
C VAL A 115 15.06 14.00 -1.80
N VAL A 116 16.39 14.01 -1.97
CA VAL A 116 17.33 14.92 -1.32
C VAL A 116 18.07 15.73 -2.39
N MET A 117 17.96 17.05 -2.33
CA MET A 117 18.71 17.99 -3.17
C MET A 117 19.67 18.80 -2.30
N HIS A 118 20.78 19.26 -2.87
CA HIS A 118 21.70 20.17 -2.20
C HIS A 118 21.95 21.40 -3.06
N HIS A 119 21.82 22.59 -2.47
CA HIS A 119 22.06 23.85 -3.15
C HIS A 119 22.44 24.94 -2.14
N ASP A 120 23.45 25.75 -2.47
CA ASP A 120 23.92 26.89 -1.65
C ASP A 120 24.15 26.55 -0.16
N GLY A 121 24.76 25.39 0.10
CA GLY A 121 25.04 24.93 1.47
C GLY A 121 23.80 24.48 2.25
N ARG A 122 22.68 24.24 1.56
CA ARG A 122 21.41 23.77 2.14
C ARG A 122 20.99 22.47 1.48
N HIS A 123 20.53 21.54 2.32
CA HIS A 123 19.86 20.33 1.90
C HIS A 123 18.35 20.57 1.87
N PHE A 124 17.71 20.16 0.77
CA PHE A 124 16.26 20.11 0.62
C PHE A 124 15.83 18.65 0.65
N ILE A 125 15.03 18.29 1.64
CA ILE A 125 14.47 16.94 1.77
C ILE A 125 12.97 17.08 1.58
N HIS A 126 12.38 16.26 0.71
CA HIS A 126 10.95 16.37 0.43
C HIS A 126 10.26 15.03 0.25
N ILE A 127 8.95 15.05 0.47
CA ILE A 127 8.04 13.99 0.04
C ILE A 127 6.93 14.59 -0.82
N ARG A 128 6.38 13.77 -1.72
CA ARG A 128 5.17 14.11 -2.48
C ARG A 128 4.00 13.33 -1.93
N HIS A 129 2.96 14.01 -1.47
CA HIS A 129 1.76 13.38 -0.90
C HIS A 129 0.49 14.07 -1.42
N SER A 130 -0.41 13.31 -2.07
CA SER A 130 -1.65 13.83 -2.65
C SER A 130 -1.45 15.07 -3.55
N GLY A 131 -0.35 15.06 -4.33
CA GLY A 131 0.00 16.18 -5.22
C GLY A 131 0.68 17.37 -4.54
N LEU A 132 0.76 17.40 -3.20
CA LEU A 132 1.49 18.40 -2.43
C LEU A 132 2.96 18.01 -2.28
N TYR A 133 3.83 19.01 -2.20
CA TYR A 133 5.23 18.83 -1.79
C TYR A 133 5.40 19.29 -0.36
N LEU A 134 5.77 18.39 0.55
CA LEU A 134 6.17 18.75 1.91
C LEU A 134 7.69 18.72 1.96
N VAL A 135 8.29 19.85 2.36
CA VAL A 135 9.73 20.06 2.25
C VAL A 135 10.27 20.57 3.58
N VAL A 136 11.42 20.03 3.98
CA VAL A 136 12.27 20.62 5.02
C VAL A 136 13.62 20.99 4.45
N THR A 137 14.20 22.05 5.01
CA THR A 137 15.57 22.45 4.73
C THR A 137 16.45 22.30 5.96
N THR A 138 17.73 22.01 5.73
CA THR A 138 18.74 22.04 6.79
C THR A 138 20.10 22.39 6.19
N SER A 139 20.91 23.16 6.91
CA SER A 139 22.33 23.39 6.62
C SER A 139 23.24 22.39 7.35
N GLU A 140 22.68 21.60 8.26
CA GLU A 140 23.42 20.68 9.11
C GLU A 140 23.51 19.29 8.50
N ASN A 141 24.55 18.56 8.89
CA ASN A 141 24.75 17.17 8.46
C ASN A 141 23.87 16.21 9.29
N ILE A 142 22.60 16.13 8.93
CA ILE A 142 21.58 15.29 9.56
C ILE A 142 21.25 14.12 8.64
N SER A 143 20.95 12.95 9.22
CA SER A 143 20.44 11.80 8.46
C SER A 143 19.17 12.19 7.68
N PRO A 144 19.18 12.13 6.33
CA PRO A 144 18.00 12.47 5.54
C PRO A 144 16.82 11.54 5.84
N PHE A 145 17.08 10.30 6.25
CA PHE A 145 16.05 9.32 6.60
C PHE A 145 15.20 9.78 7.79
N SER A 146 15.80 10.41 8.81
CA SER A 146 15.06 10.94 9.96
C SER A 146 14.13 12.08 9.55
N LEU A 147 14.57 12.92 8.60
CA LEU A 147 13.75 14.01 8.06
C LEU A 147 12.63 13.48 7.15
N LEU A 148 12.87 12.41 6.39
CA LEU A 148 11.84 11.74 5.58
C LEU A 148 10.77 11.06 6.44
N GLU A 149 11.19 10.43 7.54
CA GLU A 149 10.28 9.86 8.53
C GLU A 149 9.42 10.96 9.18
N LEU A 150 10.05 12.07 9.60
CA LEU A 150 9.34 13.23 10.13
C LEU A 150 8.32 13.79 9.13
N LEU A 151 8.71 14.02 7.88
CA LEU A 151 7.82 14.54 6.84
C LEU A 151 6.63 13.61 6.60
N SER A 152 6.87 12.31 6.57
CA SER A 152 5.83 11.30 6.41
C SER A 152 4.89 11.28 7.62
N ARG A 153 5.43 11.40 8.84
CA ARG A 153 4.64 11.49 10.06
C ARG A 153 3.84 12.80 10.14
N LEU A 154 4.42 13.92 9.70
CA LEU A 154 3.73 15.21 9.59
C LEU A 154 2.57 15.12 8.60
N ALA A 155 2.74 14.47 7.45
CA ALA A 155 1.62 14.23 6.54
C ALA A 155 0.48 13.44 7.21
N THR A 156 0.80 12.35 7.92
CA THR A 156 -0.23 11.60 8.68
C THR A 156 -0.89 12.46 9.76
N LEU A 157 -0.11 13.24 10.52
CA LEU A 157 -0.60 14.12 11.58
C LEU A 157 -1.52 15.22 11.04
N LEU A 158 -1.14 15.88 9.95
CA LEU A 158 -1.98 16.85 9.27
C LEU A 158 -3.28 16.19 8.76
N GLY A 159 -3.20 14.94 8.31
CA GLY A 159 -4.37 14.14 7.94
C GLY A 159 -5.30 13.81 9.11
N ASP A 160 -4.73 13.50 10.28
CA ASP A 160 -5.48 13.23 11.51
C ASP A 160 -6.24 14.47 12.00
N TYR A 161 -5.65 15.66 11.87
CA TYR A 161 -6.24 16.91 12.33
C TYR A 161 -7.14 17.58 11.28
N CYS A 162 -6.74 17.62 10.01
CA CYS A 162 -7.44 18.36 8.96
C CYS A 162 -8.33 17.47 8.05
N GLY A 163 -8.15 16.15 8.10
CA GLY A 163 -8.81 15.20 7.19
C GLY A 163 -7.99 14.95 5.92
N SER A 164 -8.64 14.52 4.83
CA SER A 164 -7.92 14.17 3.58
C SER A 164 -7.00 15.31 3.12
N LEU A 165 -5.70 15.01 3.01
CA LEU A 165 -4.69 15.99 2.62
C LEU A 165 -4.85 16.37 1.15
N GLY A 166 -4.99 17.66 0.91
CA GLY A 166 -5.05 18.27 -0.40
C GLY A 166 -4.93 19.78 -0.28
N GLU A 167 -4.69 20.45 -1.42
CA GLU A 167 -4.46 21.90 -1.48
C GLU A 167 -5.61 22.69 -0.85
N GLY A 168 -6.86 22.32 -1.16
CA GLY A 168 -8.04 22.97 -0.58
C GLY A 168 -8.19 22.73 0.93
N THR A 169 -7.74 21.58 1.45
CA THR A 169 -7.79 21.27 2.89
C THR A 169 -6.78 22.10 3.65
N ILE A 170 -5.53 22.14 3.19
CA ILE A 170 -4.46 22.93 3.82
C ILE A 170 -4.80 24.42 3.79
N SER A 171 -5.26 24.93 2.65
CA SER A 171 -5.59 26.36 2.49
C SER A 171 -6.72 26.83 3.41
N ARG A 172 -7.67 25.95 3.77
CA ARG A 172 -8.74 26.26 4.73
C ARG A 172 -8.32 26.14 6.19
N ASN A 173 -7.26 25.39 6.46
CA ASN A 173 -6.81 25.04 7.82
C ASN A 173 -5.44 25.66 8.16
N VAL A 174 -5.04 26.74 7.49
CA VAL A 174 -3.70 27.34 7.64
C VAL A 174 -3.37 27.67 9.11
N ALA A 175 -4.31 28.23 9.87
CA ALA A 175 -4.11 28.53 11.29
C ALA A 175 -3.80 27.26 12.11
N LEU A 176 -4.60 26.20 11.93
CA LEU A 176 -4.40 24.92 12.58
C LEU A 176 -3.07 24.26 12.18
N VAL A 177 -2.68 24.39 10.90
CA VAL A 177 -1.39 23.86 10.42
C VAL A 177 -0.22 24.58 11.10
N TYR A 178 -0.26 25.91 11.23
CA TYR A 178 0.81 26.64 11.93
C TYR A 178 0.88 26.27 13.41
N GLU A 179 -0.26 26.17 14.09
CA GLU A 179 -0.33 25.74 15.49
C GLU A 179 0.27 24.34 15.68
N LEU A 180 -0.09 23.39 14.81
CA LEU A 180 0.52 22.05 14.81
C LEU A 180 2.04 22.10 14.60
N LEU A 181 2.52 22.95 13.69
CA LEU A 181 3.95 23.09 13.46
C LEU A 181 4.68 23.73 14.64
N ASP A 182 4.05 24.63 15.41
CA ASP A 182 4.63 25.21 16.63
C ASP A 182 4.79 24.15 17.72
N GLU A 183 3.82 23.26 17.88
CA GLU A 183 3.87 22.21 18.91
C GLU A 183 4.75 21.01 18.52
N VAL A 184 4.87 20.71 17.22
CA VAL A 184 5.73 19.61 16.75
C VAL A 184 7.20 20.02 16.67
N LEU A 185 7.48 21.25 16.26
CA LEU A 185 8.82 21.77 15.99
C LEU A 185 9.06 23.06 16.76
N ASP A 186 9.96 22.99 17.75
CA ASP A 186 10.43 24.18 18.46
C ASP A 186 11.87 24.50 18.06
N TYR A 187 12.07 25.68 17.50
CA TYR A 187 13.36 26.18 17.00
C TYR A 187 14.12 25.20 16.07
N GLY A 188 13.37 24.41 15.31
CA GLY A 188 13.88 23.42 14.37
C GLY A 188 14.10 22.03 14.97
N TYR A 189 13.78 21.81 16.25
CA TYR A 189 13.89 20.53 16.93
C TYR A 189 12.54 19.85 17.08
N VAL A 190 12.50 18.55 16.76
CA VAL A 190 11.29 17.72 16.92
C VAL A 190 11.01 17.48 18.40
N GLN A 191 9.85 17.93 18.87
CA GLN A 191 9.39 17.76 20.24
C GLN A 191 8.52 16.51 20.38
N THR A 192 7.37 16.48 19.72
CA THR A 192 6.46 15.33 19.72
C THR A 192 5.69 15.25 18.42
N THR A 193 5.42 14.03 17.96
CA THR A 193 4.62 13.75 16.76
C THR A 193 3.38 12.91 17.08
N SER A 194 3.04 12.79 18.37
CA SER A 194 1.91 12.03 18.86
C SER A 194 0.63 12.85 18.77
N THR A 195 -0.33 12.38 17.98
CA THR A 195 -1.64 13.02 17.79
C THR A 195 -2.34 13.25 19.12
N GLU A 196 -2.23 12.31 20.07
CA GLU A 196 -2.85 12.37 21.39
C GLU A 196 -2.20 13.41 22.31
N MET A 197 -0.87 13.47 22.35
CA MET A 197 -0.18 14.45 23.21
C MET A 197 -0.46 15.87 22.73
N LEU A 198 -0.38 16.08 21.40
CA LEU A 198 -0.63 17.36 20.76
C LEU A 198 -2.06 17.86 21.00
N ARG A 199 -3.04 16.96 21.14
CA ARG A 199 -4.45 17.32 21.33
C ARG A 199 -4.69 18.27 22.50
N ASN A 200 -3.85 18.21 23.54
CA ASN A 200 -3.98 19.06 24.73
C ASN A 200 -3.44 20.47 24.51
N PHE A 201 -2.61 20.67 23.49
CA PHE A 201 -1.96 21.94 23.16
C PHE A 201 -2.63 22.66 21.99
N ILE A 202 -3.31 21.91 21.10
CA ILE A 202 -4.04 22.46 19.96
C ILE A 202 -5.44 22.96 20.35
N GLN A 203 -5.71 24.23 20.04
CA GLN A 203 -6.97 24.92 20.31
C GLN A 203 -7.79 25.16 19.04
N THR A 204 -7.15 25.30 17.88
CA THR A 204 -7.85 25.57 16.63
C THR A 204 -8.67 24.35 16.18
N GLU A 205 -9.94 24.56 15.83
CA GLU A 205 -10.78 23.50 15.28
C GLU A 205 -10.61 23.38 13.76
N ALA A 206 -10.68 22.14 13.26
CA ALA A 206 -10.54 21.86 11.84
C ALA A 206 -11.77 22.28 11.03
N VAL A 207 -11.53 23.02 9.94
CA VAL A 207 -12.52 23.36 8.93
C VAL A 207 -12.63 22.20 7.94
N VAL A 208 -13.61 21.33 8.18
CA VAL A 208 -13.88 20.16 7.33
C VAL A 208 -14.86 20.54 6.22
N SER A 209 -14.45 20.32 4.96
CA SER A 209 -15.38 20.36 3.85
C SER A 209 -16.34 19.17 3.95
N LYS A 210 -17.61 19.42 4.27
CA LYS A 210 -18.66 18.41 4.12
C LYS A 210 -18.88 18.19 2.62
N PRO A 211 -18.55 17.02 2.05
CA PRO A 211 -19.03 16.70 0.72
C PRO A 211 -20.56 16.69 0.79
N PHE A 212 -21.22 17.42 -0.10
CA PHE A 212 -22.68 17.44 -0.17
C PHE A 212 -23.17 16.03 -0.47
N SER A 213 -23.73 15.35 0.54
CA SER A 213 -24.36 14.04 0.38
C SER A 213 -25.86 14.26 0.41
N LEU A 214 -26.55 13.95 -0.69
CA LEU A 214 -28.02 13.90 -0.74
C LEU A 214 -28.62 12.96 0.32
N PHE A 215 -27.80 12.06 0.88
CA PHE A 215 -28.17 11.10 1.91
C PHE A 215 -28.08 11.65 3.35
N ASP A 216 -27.46 12.81 3.58
CA ASP A 216 -27.45 13.47 4.90
C ASP A 216 -28.82 14.10 5.25
N LEU A 217 -29.78 14.08 4.33
CA LEU A 217 -31.17 14.54 4.55
C LEU A 217 -32.05 13.50 5.26
N SER A 218 -31.50 12.35 5.69
CA SER A 218 -32.27 11.27 6.33
C SER A 218 -32.74 11.58 7.76
N SER A 219 -32.56 12.81 8.26
CA SER A 219 -33.27 13.30 9.44
C SER A 219 -34.78 13.48 9.20
N VAL A 220 -35.28 13.28 7.98
CA VAL A 220 -36.70 13.05 7.71
C VAL A 220 -36.96 11.55 7.76
N GLY A 221 -37.29 11.05 8.96
CA GLY A 221 -37.55 9.64 9.19
C GLY A 221 -38.71 9.10 8.36
N LEU A 222 -38.42 8.26 7.37
CA LEU A 222 -39.38 7.31 6.83
C LEU A 222 -39.35 6.06 7.73
N PHE A 223 -40.36 5.92 8.58
CA PHE A 223 -40.60 4.74 9.41
C PHE A 223 -40.55 3.46 8.56
N GLY A 224 -39.73 2.48 8.96
CA GLY A 224 -39.93 1.07 8.60
C GLY A 224 -38.98 0.42 7.57
N ALA A 225 -37.96 1.11 7.07
CA ALA A 225 -36.93 0.47 6.24
C ALA A 225 -35.63 0.29 7.05
N GLU A 226 -35.37 -0.92 7.56
CA GLU A 226 -34.02 -1.35 7.92
C GLU A 226 -33.17 -1.41 6.65
N THR A 227 -32.69 -0.26 6.19
CA THR A 227 -31.88 -0.17 4.97
C THR A 227 -30.53 -0.86 5.22
N GLN A 228 -29.98 -1.49 4.18
CA GLN A 228 -28.68 -2.18 4.22
C GLN A 228 -27.48 -1.27 4.60
N GLN A 229 -27.72 0.01 4.87
CA GLN A 229 -26.75 1.03 5.26
C GLN A 229 -26.11 0.76 6.63
N SER A 230 -26.74 0.00 7.52
CA SER A 230 -26.16 -0.40 8.81
C SER A 230 -24.89 -1.27 8.66
N LYS A 231 -24.71 -1.94 7.52
CA LYS A 231 -23.58 -2.87 7.27
C LYS A 231 -22.40 -2.26 6.51
N VAL A 232 -22.44 -0.98 6.14
CA VAL A 232 -21.39 -0.35 5.33
C VAL A 232 -21.03 1.02 5.90
N ALA A 233 -19.74 1.28 6.11
CA ALA A 233 -19.27 2.59 6.56
C ALA A 233 -19.50 3.66 5.48
N PRO A 234 -19.77 4.93 5.86
CA PRO A 234 -19.76 6.04 4.92
C PRO A 234 -18.42 6.16 4.19
N SER A 235 -18.43 6.48 2.89
CA SER A 235 -17.21 6.60 2.07
C SER A 235 -16.21 7.65 2.61
N SER A 236 -16.69 8.65 3.35
CA SER A 236 -15.88 9.72 3.96
C SER A 236 -15.28 9.35 5.31
N ALA A 237 -15.64 8.20 5.89
CA ALA A 237 -15.24 7.84 7.26
C ALA A 237 -13.72 7.74 7.44
N ALA A 238 -13.02 7.18 6.44
CA ALA A 238 -11.55 7.09 6.46
C ALA A 238 -10.87 8.47 6.44
N SER A 239 -11.50 9.47 5.81
CA SER A 239 -10.97 10.83 5.68
C SER A 239 -11.35 11.78 6.82
N ARG A 240 -12.13 11.32 7.80
CA ARG A 240 -12.60 12.16 8.90
C ARG A 240 -11.44 12.55 9.82
N PRO A 241 -11.35 13.82 10.25
CA PRO A 241 -10.46 14.18 11.35
C PRO A 241 -10.78 13.40 12.62
N VAL A 242 -9.73 13.14 13.39
CA VAL A 242 -9.79 12.48 14.70
C VAL A 242 -10.44 13.40 15.72
N LEU A 243 -10.22 14.71 15.59
CA LEU A 243 -10.85 15.72 16.42
C LEU A 243 -12.16 16.18 15.77
N SER A 244 -13.29 15.77 16.34
CA SER A 244 -14.58 16.42 16.07
C SER A 244 -14.63 17.77 16.78
N SER A 245 -15.38 18.72 16.23
CA SER A 245 -15.66 19.99 16.91
C SER A 245 -16.15 19.73 18.33
N ARG A 246 -15.75 20.58 19.29
CA ARG A 246 -16.12 20.46 20.70
C ARG A 246 -17.64 20.46 20.94
N SER A 247 -18.42 20.88 19.94
CA SER A 247 -19.88 20.89 19.92
C SER A 247 -20.54 19.53 19.62
N ASP A 248 -19.82 18.57 19.05
CA ASP A 248 -20.39 17.27 18.65
C ASP A 248 -20.14 16.20 19.74
N GLN A 249 -21.00 16.20 20.77
CA GLN A 249 -20.90 15.32 21.94
C GLN A 249 -21.14 13.82 21.65
N SER A 250 -21.29 13.44 20.38
CA SER A 250 -21.45 12.05 19.94
C SER A 250 -20.16 11.56 19.26
N GLN A 251 -19.09 11.42 20.05
CA GLN A 251 -17.92 10.65 19.59
C GLN A 251 -18.35 9.19 19.43
N LYS A 252 -18.76 8.80 18.22
CA LYS A 252 -18.97 7.39 17.90
C LYS A 252 -17.63 6.68 18.05
N ASN A 253 -17.58 5.74 18.98
CA ASN A 253 -16.42 4.88 19.17
C ASN A 253 -16.33 3.93 17.98
N GLU A 254 -15.49 4.25 17.00
CA GLU A 254 -15.35 3.46 15.78
C GLU A 254 -13.88 3.16 15.49
N VAL A 255 -13.64 2.02 14.85
CA VAL A 255 -12.31 1.58 14.42
C VAL A 255 -12.41 1.11 12.97
N PHE A 256 -11.50 1.62 12.14
CA PHE A 256 -11.36 1.23 10.75
C PHE A 256 -10.03 0.52 10.56
N LEU A 257 -10.09 -0.66 9.95
CA LEU A 257 -8.93 -1.47 9.62
C LEU A 257 -8.92 -1.73 8.12
N ASP A 258 -7.93 -1.17 7.44
CA ASP A 258 -7.72 -1.32 6.01
C ASP A 258 -6.53 -2.27 5.76
N VAL A 259 -6.76 -3.34 5.02
CA VAL A 259 -5.71 -4.16 4.42
C VAL A 259 -5.55 -3.69 2.98
N VAL A 260 -4.45 -3.00 2.70
CA VAL A 260 -4.17 -2.38 1.41
C VAL A 260 -2.98 -3.06 0.76
N GLU A 261 -3.15 -3.58 -0.45
CA GLU A 261 -2.09 -4.21 -1.23
C GLU A 261 -1.80 -3.45 -2.52
N ARG A 262 -0.51 -3.31 -2.82
CA ARG A 262 0.03 -2.70 -4.03
C ARG A 262 0.70 -3.78 -4.86
N LEU A 263 0.21 -3.97 -6.08
CA LEU A 263 0.68 -5.03 -6.95
C LEU A 263 1.63 -4.47 -8.03
N SER A 264 2.85 -4.99 -8.06
CA SER A 264 3.89 -4.70 -9.07
C SER A 264 4.20 -5.96 -9.86
N VAL A 265 3.86 -5.97 -11.14
CA VAL A 265 3.90 -7.14 -12.02
C VAL A 265 4.56 -6.79 -13.34
N LEU A 266 5.44 -7.67 -13.79
CA LEU A 266 6.00 -7.64 -15.13
C LEU A 266 5.74 -8.97 -15.83
N ILE A 267 5.02 -8.93 -16.95
CA ILE A 267 4.72 -10.08 -17.79
C ILE A 267 5.48 -9.95 -19.11
N ALA A 268 6.12 -11.03 -19.56
CA ALA A 268 6.79 -11.13 -20.84
C ALA A 268 5.80 -11.24 -22.01
N SER A 269 6.27 -11.01 -23.24
CA SER A 269 5.44 -11.07 -24.45
C SER A 269 4.88 -12.45 -24.78
N ASN A 270 5.53 -13.51 -24.29
CA ASN A 270 5.01 -14.88 -24.37
C ASN A 270 3.96 -15.19 -23.27
N GLY A 271 3.62 -14.21 -22.42
CA GLY A 271 2.71 -14.38 -21.28
C GLY A 271 3.33 -14.97 -20.02
N SER A 272 4.64 -15.25 -19.98
CA SER A 272 5.30 -15.73 -18.75
C SER A 272 5.50 -14.59 -17.75
N LEU A 273 5.30 -14.90 -16.47
CA LEU A 273 5.56 -13.97 -15.38
C LEU A 273 7.06 -13.77 -15.20
N LEU A 274 7.54 -12.53 -15.31
CA LEU A 274 8.96 -12.17 -15.09
C LEU A 274 9.22 -11.67 -13.67
N LYS A 275 8.29 -10.90 -13.11
CA LYS A 275 8.36 -10.39 -11.74
C LYS A 275 6.95 -10.24 -11.19
N VAL A 276 6.79 -10.61 -9.93
CA VAL A 276 5.64 -10.22 -9.13
C VAL A 276 6.09 -9.81 -7.74
N ASP A 277 5.58 -8.67 -7.29
CA ASP A 277 5.81 -8.12 -5.96
C ASP A 277 4.49 -7.56 -5.43
N VAL A 278 4.10 -7.99 -4.23
CA VAL A 278 2.96 -7.46 -3.48
C VAL A 278 3.52 -6.76 -2.26
N GLN A 279 3.23 -5.47 -2.14
CA GLN A 279 3.50 -4.70 -0.94
C GLN A 279 2.17 -4.46 -0.22
N GLY A 280 2.03 -5.07 0.95
CA GLY A 280 0.82 -4.98 1.76
C GLY A 280 1.03 -4.17 3.03
N GLU A 281 0.00 -3.44 3.42
CA GLU A 281 -0.04 -2.69 4.67
C GLU A 281 -1.37 -2.92 5.39
N ILE A 282 -1.31 -3.10 6.70
CA ILE A 282 -2.47 -3.05 7.59
C ILE A 282 -2.50 -1.68 8.24
N ARG A 283 -3.44 -0.84 7.83
CA ARG A 283 -3.65 0.51 8.35
C ARG A 283 -4.85 0.53 9.28
N LEU A 284 -4.67 1.12 10.45
CA LEU A 284 -5.69 1.28 11.47
C LEU A 284 -5.98 2.76 11.62
N LYS A 285 -7.26 3.13 11.62
CA LYS A 285 -7.71 4.45 12.07
C LYS A 285 -8.63 4.29 13.28
N SER A 286 -8.15 4.76 14.43
CA SER A 286 -8.83 4.63 15.72
C SER A 286 -9.46 5.95 16.15
N PHE A 287 -10.75 5.92 16.44
CA PHE A 287 -11.48 7.01 17.12
C PHE A 287 -11.76 6.65 18.59
N LEU A 288 -11.10 5.62 19.12
CA LEU A 288 -11.29 5.18 20.50
C LEU A 288 -10.50 6.05 21.49
N PRO A 289 -10.94 6.14 22.75
CA PRO A 289 -10.10 6.64 23.83
C PRO A 289 -8.77 5.87 23.92
N SER A 290 -7.70 6.56 24.24
CA SER A 290 -6.36 5.97 24.39
C SER A 290 -6.33 4.91 25.49
N GLY A 291 -5.37 3.99 25.38
CA GLY A 291 -5.21 2.85 26.29
C GLY A 291 -6.14 1.65 26.01
N SER A 292 -7.05 1.77 25.05
CA SER A 292 -7.91 0.66 24.62
C SER A 292 -7.06 -0.46 23.98
N GLU A 293 -6.94 -1.60 24.64
CA GLU A 293 -6.23 -2.74 24.07
C GLU A 293 -7.04 -3.41 22.95
N MET A 294 -6.35 -3.76 21.86
CA MET A 294 -6.90 -4.36 20.66
C MET A 294 -6.13 -5.61 20.29
N ARG A 295 -6.86 -6.62 19.79
CA ARG A 295 -6.34 -7.84 19.20
C ARG A 295 -6.84 -7.99 17.77
N ILE A 296 -5.92 -8.10 16.81
CA ILE A 296 -6.20 -8.36 15.41
C ILE A 296 -5.77 -9.80 15.12
N GLY A 297 -6.72 -10.68 14.76
CA GLY A 297 -6.41 -12.04 14.35
C GLY A 297 -6.25 -12.11 12.83
N LEU A 298 -5.08 -12.55 12.36
CA LEU A 298 -4.78 -12.76 10.94
C LEU A 298 -4.98 -14.23 10.56
N THR A 299 -5.00 -14.53 9.26
CA THR A 299 -4.98 -15.89 8.70
C THR A 299 -3.93 -16.77 9.41
N GLU A 300 -4.31 -17.98 9.84
CA GLU A 300 -3.43 -18.85 10.65
C GLU A 300 -2.23 -19.37 9.86
N GLU A 301 -2.43 -19.58 8.57
CA GLU A 301 -1.44 -20.07 7.63
C GLU A 301 -0.46 -18.97 7.17
N PHE A 302 -0.51 -17.78 7.77
CA PHE A 302 0.47 -16.73 7.55
C PHE A 302 1.85 -17.19 8.03
N CYS A 303 2.88 -17.05 7.20
CA CYS A 303 4.24 -17.48 7.49
C CYS A 303 5.22 -16.42 7.01
N VAL A 304 6.27 -16.17 7.80
CA VAL A 304 7.33 -15.21 7.46
C VAL A 304 8.58 -15.97 7.03
N GLY A 305 9.13 -15.60 5.87
CA GLY A 305 10.33 -16.17 5.27
C GLY A 305 10.20 -17.65 4.92
N LYS A 306 11.34 -18.36 4.98
CA LYS A 306 11.44 -19.80 4.67
C LYS A 306 11.02 -20.71 5.83
N SER A 307 10.28 -20.19 6.81
CA SER A 307 9.76 -21.01 7.92
C SER A 307 8.87 -22.13 7.37
N GLU A 308 8.92 -23.30 8.01
CA GLU A 308 8.11 -24.46 7.61
C GLU A 308 6.62 -24.09 7.71
N LEU A 309 5.85 -24.41 6.66
CA LEU A 309 4.41 -24.19 6.65
C LEU A 309 3.80 -25.05 7.77
N ARG A 310 3.20 -24.39 8.77
CA ARG A 310 2.34 -25.08 9.73
C ARG A 310 0.96 -25.26 9.10
N GLY A 311 0.69 -26.43 8.52
CA GLY A 311 -0.64 -26.79 8.02
C GLY A 311 -0.63 -27.58 6.70
N TYR A 312 -1.81 -28.07 6.32
CA TYR A 312 -2.04 -28.84 5.08
C TYR A 312 -2.57 -27.98 3.91
N GLY A 313 -2.58 -26.65 4.04
CA GLY A 313 -3.14 -25.70 3.04
C GLY A 313 -2.08 -24.86 2.32
N PRO A 314 -2.45 -24.16 1.23
CA PRO A 314 -1.59 -23.17 0.58
C PRO A 314 -1.43 -21.97 1.53
N GLY A 315 -0.37 -21.99 2.33
CA GLY A 315 -0.14 -20.93 3.31
C GLY A 315 0.33 -19.64 2.66
N ILE A 316 0.03 -18.52 3.33
CA ILE A 316 0.47 -17.20 2.91
C ILE A 316 1.91 -17.05 3.36
N ARG A 317 2.86 -17.14 2.43
CA ARG A 317 4.28 -16.97 2.74
C ARG A 317 4.71 -15.56 2.38
N VAL A 318 4.98 -14.71 3.34
CA VAL A 318 5.58 -13.38 3.08
C VAL A 318 7.09 -13.46 3.22
N ASP A 319 7.84 -12.71 2.44
CA ASP A 319 9.30 -12.66 2.52
C ASP A 319 9.75 -11.81 3.70
N GLU A 320 9.13 -10.64 3.85
CA GLU A 320 9.48 -9.65 4.86
C GLU A 320 8.22 -9.13 5.55
N VAL A 321 8.34 -8.86 6.85
CA VAL A 321 7.31 -8.21 7.64
C VAL A 321 7.95 -7.20 8.58
N SER A 322 7.32 -6.03 8.71
CA SER A 322 7.65 -5.04 9.72
C SER A 322 6.41 -4.69 10.53
N PHE A 323 6.61 -4.50 11.83
CA PHE A 323 5.55 -4.16 12.76
C PHE A 323 5.79 -2.77 13.32
N HIS A 324 4.71 -2.07 13.62
CA HIS A 324 4.80 -0.86 14.41
C HIS A 324 5.31 -1.19 15.83
N SER A 325 6.05 -0.26 16.44
CA SER A 325 6.65 -0.42 17.77
C SER A 325 5.63 -0.66 18.88
N SER A 326 4.38 -0.24 18.69
CA SER A 326 3.27 -0.47 19.63
C SER A 326 2.67 -1.87 19.57
N VAL A 327 3.14 -2.74 18.66
CA VAL A 327 2.62 -4.10 18.50
C VAL A 327 3.41 -5.05 19.38
N ASN A 328 2.71 -5.73 20.29
CA ASN A 328 3.22 -6.86 21.03
C ASN A 328 3.04 -8.14 20.18
N LEU A 329 4.14 -8.89 20.02
CA LEU A 329 4.25 -10.08 19.17
C LEU A 329 4.17 -11.40 19.94
N ASP A 330 3.92 -11.39 21.25
CA ASP A 330 3.90 -12.59 22.10
C ASP A 330 2.87 -13.63 21.61
N GLU A 331 1.71 -13.18 21.12
CA GLU A 331 0.65 -14.04 20.57
C GLU A 331 0.80 -14.28 19.04
N PHE A 332 1.73 -13.59 18.37
CA PHE A 332 1.86 -13.64 16.91
C PHE A 332 2.40 -14.99 16.42
N GLU A 333 3.42 -15.53 17.08
CA GLU A 333 4.09 -16.75 16.63
C GLU A 333 3.20 -18.00 16.70
N SER A 334 2.31 -18.06 17.70
CA SER A 334 1.43 -19.22 17.92
C SER A 334 0.05 -19.07 17.30
N HIS A 335 -0.51 -17.85 17.29
CA HIS A 335 -1.92 -17.62 16.95
C HIS A 335 -2.12 -16.61 15.81
N ARG A 336 -1.04 -16.00 15.30
CA ARG A 336 -1.11 -14.89 14.32
C ARG A 336 -2.00 -13.75 14.80
N ILE A 337 -1.89 -13.45 16.10
CA ILE A 337 -2.62 -12.36 16.74
C ILE A 337 -1.65 -11.21 16.98
N LEU A 338 -2.00 -10.02 16.46
CA LEU A 338 -1.34 -8.77 16.76
C LEU A 338 -2.06 -8.12 17.94
N ARG A 339 -1.34 -7.93 19.05
CA ARG A 339 -1.85 -7.24 20.24
C ARG A 339 -1.25 -5.84 20.30
N LEU A 340 -2.08 -4.82 20.46
CA LEU A 340 -1.61 -3.43 20.52
C LEU A 340 -2.58 -2.53 21.28
N GLN A 341 -2.05 -1.43 21.80
CA GLN A 341 -2.83 -0.28 22.26
C GLN A 341 -2.62 0.84 21.24
N PRO A 342 -3.57 1.02 20.29
CA PRO A 342 -3.38 2.02 19.25
C PRO A 342 -3.57 3.43 19.81
N PRO A 343 -2.75 4.41 19.35
CA PRO A 343 -3.04 5.81 19.57
C PRO A 343 -4.31 6.22 18.81
N GLN A 344 -4.84 7.40 19.13
CA GLN A 344 -5.89 8.02 18.32
C GLN A 344 -5.34 8.44 16.96
N GLY A 345 -6.14 8.22 15.91
CA GLY A 345 -5.77 8.53 14.53
C GLY A 345 -5.24 7.36 13.72
N GLU A 346 -4.54 7.69 12.64
CA GLU A 346 -4.02 6.72 11.68
C GLU A 346 -2.68 6.13 12.13
N LEU A 347 -2.60 4.80 12.08
CA LEU A 347 -1.45 3.99 12.43
C LEU A 347 -1.27 2.88 11.39
N THR A 348 -0.09 2.78 10.79
CA THR A 348 0.28 1.57 10.03
C THR A 348 0.75 0.50 11.01
N VAL A 349 -0.07 -0.52 11.25
CA VAL A 349 0.17 -1.57 12.26
C VAL A 349 1.26 -2.54 11.79
N MET A 350 1.20 -2.93 10.53
CA MET A 350 2.06 -3.95 9.93
C MET A 350 2.27 -3.64 8.46
N ARG A 351 3.47 -3.86 7.95
CA ARG A 351 3.76 -3.92 6.51
C ARG A 351 4.34 -5.28 6.18
N TYR A 352 4.00 -5.83 5.02
CA TYR A 352 4.50 -7.10 4.56
C TYR A 352 4.80 -7.05 3.07
N GLN A 353 5.75 -7.87 2.64
CA GLN A 353 6.13 -7.99 1.25
C GLN A 353 6.16 -9.46 0.84
N LEU A 354 5.68 -9.71 -0.37
CA LEU A 354 5.68 -11.01 -1.03
C LEU A 354 6.24 -10.82 -2.44
N SER A 355 7.25 -11.59 -2.78
CA SER A 355 7.83 -11.66 -4.12
C SER A 355 7.72 -13.08 -4.69
N ASP A 356 7.58 -13.16 -6.01
CA ASP A 356 7.62 -14.36 -6.86
C ASP A 356 6.51 -15.43 -6.67
N ASP A 357 6.13 -15.80 -5.44
CA ASP A 357 5.21 -16.92 -5.16
C ASP A 357 3.82 -16.45 -4.70
N LEU A 358 2.97 -16.04 -5.65
CA LEU A 358 1.60 -15.68 -5.34
C LEU A 358 0.74 -16.93 -5.05
N PRO A 359 -0.02 -16.96 -3.94
CA PRO A 359 -0.94 -18.06 -3.64
C PRO A 359 -2.18 -18.06 -4.56
N SER A 360 -2.45 -16.95 -5.25
CA SER A 360 -3.58 -16.78 -6.16
C SER A 360 -3.12 -16.34 -7.56
N PRO A 361 -3.83 -16.72 -8.65
CA PRO A 361 -3.47 -16.25 -9.98
C PRO A 361 -3.60 -14.73 -10.07
N LEU A 362 -2.78 -14.13 -10.92
CA LEU A 362 -2.85 -12.70 -11.21
C LEU A 362 -4.25 -12.29 -11.69
N PRO A 363 -4.72 -11.08 -11.33
CA PRO A 363 -6.10 -10.66 -11.58
C PRO A 363 -6.43 -10.52 -13.06
N PHE A 364 -5.43 -10.25 -13.92
CA PHE A 364 -5.65 -9.99 -15.34
C PHE A 364 -4.64 -10.70 -16.25
N ARG A 365 -5.13 -11.19 -17.39
CA ARG A 365 -4.27 -11.62 -18.50
C ARG A 365 -4.67 -10.88 -19.76
N LEU A 366 -3.68 -10.32 -20.44
CA LEU A 366 -3.86 -9.66 -21.73
C LEU A 366 -3.39 -10.59 -22.85
N PHE A 367 -4.22 -10.73 -23.87
CA PHE A 367 -3.91 -11.44 -25.10
C PHE A 367 -3.87 -10.43 -26.24
N PRO A 368 -2.70 -9.86 -26.56
CA PRO A 368 -2.54 -8.92 -27.65
C PRO A 368 -2.36 -9.66 -28.99
N SER A 369 -2.89 -9.09 -30.06
CA SER A 369 -2.60 -9.47 -31.45
C SER A 369 -2.39 -8.20 -32.25
N VAL A 370 -1.21 -8.07 -32.87
CA VAL A 370 -0.80 -6.88 -33.59
C VAL A 370 -0.56 -7.25 -35.04
N GLN A 371 -1.23 -6.56 -35.95
CA GLN A 371 -1.05 -6.69 -37.40
C GLN A 371 -0.73 -5.32 -37.98
N TRP A 372 0.27 -5.27 -38.85
CA TRP A 372 0.67 -4.06 -39.54
C TRP A 372 0.64 -4.31 -41.03
N ASP A 373 -0.20 -3.56 -41.74
CA ASP A 373 -0.21 -3.56 -43.19
C ASP A 373 0.70 -2.44 -43.72
N ARG A 374 1.88 -2.84 -44.22
CA ARG A 374 2.87 -1.91 -44.80
C ARG A 374 2.37 -1.23 -46.07
N GLY A 375 1.41 -1.82 -46.78
CA GLY A 375 0.87 -1.27 -48.02
C GLY A 375 -0.10 -0.12 -47.77
N SER A 376 -0.97 -0.26 -46.75
CA SER A 376 -1.96 0.76 -46.41
C SER A 376 -1.56 1.70 -45.26
N GLY A 377 -0.47 1.40 -44.54
CA GLY A 377 -0.07 2.15 -43.35
C GLY A 377 -1.02 1.93 -42.16
N ARG A 378 -1.84 0.88 -42.21
CA ARG A 378 -2.81 0.56 -41.16
C ARG A 378 -2.21 -0.36 -40.11
N LEU A 379 -2.26 0.10 -38.86
CA LEU A 379 -1.95 -0.68 -37.67
C LEU A 379 -3.26 -1.19 -37.07
N GLN A 380 -3.38 -2.50 -36.94
CA GLN A 380 -4.52 -3.16 -36.31
C GLN A 380 -4.05 -3.84 -35.02
N VAL A 381 -4.54 -3.35 -33.89
CA VAL A 381 -4.25 -3.89 -32.56
C VAL A 381 -5.54 -4.47 -31.99
N TYR A 382 -5.57 -5.79 -31.83
CA TYR A 382 -6.64 -6.47 -31.11
C TYR A 382 -6.17 -6.81 -29.69
N LEU A 383 -6.87 -6.30 -28.69
CA LEU A 383 -6.58 -6.56 -27.28
C LEU A 383 -7.74 -7.34 -26.68
N LYS A 384 -7.43 -8.46 -26.03
CA LYS A 384 -8.38 -9.22 -25.23
C LYS A 384 -7.91 -9.30 -23.78
N LEU A 385 -8.65 -8.67 -22.88
CA LEU A 385 -8.38 -8.66 -21.45
C LEU A 385 -9.29 -9.69 -20.75
N ARG A 386 -8.68 -10.67 -20.09
CA ARG A 386 -9.37 -11.66 -19.26
C ARG A 386 -9.19 -11.30 -17.79
N CYS A 387 -10.30 -11.29 -17.05
CA CYS A 387 -10.31 -11.10 -15.59
C CYS A 387 -10.35 -12.46 -14.90
N ASP A 388 -9.27 -12.83 -14.22
CA ASP A 388 -9.10 -14.11 -13.54
C ASP A 388 -9.55 -14.08 -12.07
N LEU A 389 -10.22 -13.00 -11.67
CA LEU A 389 -10.84 -12.90 -10.35
C LEU A 389 -12.00 -13.89 -10.20
N PRO A 390 -12.35 -14.30 -8.96
CA PRO A 390 -13.54 -15.09 -8.69
C PRO A 390 -14.80 -14.43 -9.28
N SER A 391 -15.74 -15.23 -9.77
CA SER A 391 -16.95 -14.74 -10.44
C SER A 391 -17.88 -13.87 -9.58
N LYS A 392 -17.70 -13.84 -8.25
CA LYS A 392 -18.42 -12.96 -7.32
C LYS A 392 -17.72 -11.61 -7.10
N SER A 393 -16.49 -11.49 -7.55
CA SER A 393 -15.67 -10.29 -7.45
C SER A 393 -15.77 -9.45 -8.71
N GLN A 394 -15.42 -8.18 -8.59
CA GLN A 394 -15.38 -7.22 -9.69
C GLN A 394 -14.13 -6.36 -9.52
N ALA A 395 -13.55 -5.97 -10.65
CA ALA A 395 -12.54 -4.93 -10.70
C ALA A 395 -13.20 -3.62 -11.15
N LEU A 396 -12.72 -2.51 -10.60
CA LEU A 396 -13.20 -1.16 -10.89
C LEU A 396 -12.08 -0.32 -11.48
N ASN A 397 -12.47 0.72 -12.23
CA ASN A 397 -11.55 1.73 -12.76
C ASN A 397 -10.37 1.11 -13.51
N VAL A 398 -10.62 0.04 -14.27
CA VAL A 398 -9.58 -0.66 -15.03
C VAL A 398 -9.25 0.20 -16.23
N ARG A 399 -7.97 0.54 -16.43
CA ARG A 399 -7.51 1.32 -17.57
C ARG A 399 -6.25 0.70 -18.13
N LEU A 400 -6.25 0.44 -19.43
CA LEU A 400 -5.10 -0.04 -20.17
C LEU A 400 -4.48 1.13 -20.94
N HIS A 401 -3.18 1.31 -20.78
CA HIS A 401 -2.38 2.31 -21.48
C HIS A 401 -1.36 1.60 -22.36
N LEU A 402 -1.48 1.77 -23.67
CA LEU A 402 -0.58 1.17 -24.66
C LEU A 402 0.14 2.29 -25.44
N PRO A 403 1.45 2.50 -25.22
CA PRO A 403 2.23 3.44 -26.02
C PRO A 403 2.26 3.01 -27.49
N LEU A 404 1.94 3.94 -28.38
CA LEU A 404 1.84 3.68 -29.80
C LEU A 404 3.06 4.20 -30.57
N PRO A 405 3.27 3.75 -31.82
CA PRO A 405 4.33 4.27 -32.67
C PRO A 405 4.11 5.76 -32.95
N ARG A 406 5.20 6.50 -33.15
CA ARG A 406 5.11 7.93 -33.50
C ARG A 406 4.38 8.09 -34.83
N GLY A 407 3.49 9.08 -34.89
CA GLY A 407 2.78 9.45 -36.11
C GLY A 407 1.36 8.91 -36.25
N VAL A 408 0.85 8.08 -35.32
CA VAL A 408 -0.57 7.69 -35.33
C VAL A 408 -1.47 8.92 -35.36
N VAL A 409 -2.37 9.01 -36.35
CA VAL A 409 -3.24 10.18 -36.58
C VAL A 409 -4.70 9.90 -36.21
N SER A 410 -5.15 8.67 -36.41
CA SER A 410 -6.56 8.28 -36.26
C SER A 410 -6.69 7.04 -35.38
N LEU A 411 -7.84 6.91 -34.72
CA LEU A 411 -8.25 5.73 -33.97
C LEU A 411 -9.70 5.39 -34.34
N SER A 412 -9.88 4.22 -34.96
CA SER A 412 -11.16 3.54 -35.10
C SER A 412 -11.20 2.38 -34.11
N GLN A 413 -12.37 2.13 -33.50
CA GLN A 413 -12.51 1.13 -32.44
C GLN A 413 -13.77 0.28 -32.59
N GLU A 414 -13.65 -1.02 -32.31
CA GLU A 414 -14.77 -1.94 -32.11
C GLU A 414 -14.63 -2.58 -30.73
N LEU A 415 -15.56 -2.27 -29.83
CA LEU A 415 -15.48 -2.69 -28.42
C LEU A 415 -16.52 -3.77 -28.13
N SER A 416 -16.17 -4.71 -27.24
CA SER A 416 -17.06 -5.83 -26.90
C SER A 416 -18.22 -5.46 -25.95
N SER A 417 -18.22 -4.25 -25.38
CA SER A 417 -19.27 -3.73 -24.49
C SER A 417 -19.39 -2.21 -24.61
N PRO A 418 -20.61 -1.63 -24.52
CA PRO A 418 -20.83 -0.19 -24.65
C PRO A 418 -20.32 0.65 -23.47
N GLU A 419 -20.05 0.03 -22.30
CA GLU A 419 -19.50 0.75 -21.14
C GLU A 419 -18.01 1.08 -21.30
N GLN A 420 -17.35 0.43 -22.26
CA GLN A 420 -15.94 0.63 -22.56
C GLN A 420 -15.75 1.92 -23.35
N LYS A 421 -14.62 2.59 -23.13
CA LYS A 421 -14.23 3.76 -23.93
C LYS A 421 -12.77 3.63 -24.28
N ALA A 422 -12.39 3.98 -25.51
CA ALA A 422 -11.00 4.20 -25.82
C ALA A 422 -10.77 5.52 -26.53
N GLU A 423 -9.63 6.12 -26.22
CA GLU A 423 -9.18 7.39 -26.77
C GLU A 423 -7.69 7.33 -27.12
N LEU A 424 -7.30 8.15 -28.09
CA LEU A 424 -5.91 8.43 -28.41
C LEU A 424 -5.50 9.68 -27.62
N ALA A 425 -4.60 9.51 -26.65
CA ALA A 425 -4.11 10.60 -25.81
C ALA A 425 -2.58 10.52 -25.70
N GLU A 426 -1.89 11.64 -25.92
CA GLU A 426 -0.43 11.76 -25.70
C GLU A 426 0.43 10.70 -26.45
N GLY A 427 -0.03 10.25 -27.63
CA GLY A 427 0.68 9.21 -28.41
C GLY A 427 0.50 7.79 -27.86
N ALA A 428 -0.53 7.55 -27.04
CA ALA A 428 -0.89 6.25 -26.51
C ALA A 428 -2.40 5.96 -26.68
N LEU A 429 -2.72 4.68 -26.81
CA LEU A 429 -4.09 4.19 -26.70
C LEU A 429 -4.44 4.04 -25.22
N ARG A 430 -5.45 4.77 -24.77
CA ARG A 430 -6.07 4.59 -23.44
C ARG A 430 -7.39 3.86 -23.62
N TRP A 431 -7.52 2.69 -23.02
CA TRP A 431 -8.75 1.88 -23.01
C TRP A 431 -9.29 1.77 -21.59
N ASP A 432 -10.39 2.47 -21.34
CA ASP A 432 -11.06 2.57 -20.06
C ASP A 432 -12.20 1.54 -19.95
N LEU A 433 -12.16 0.80 -18.86
CA LEU A 433 -13.05 -0.30 -18.51
C LEU A 433 -13.58 -0.03 -17.09
N PRO A 434 -14.71 0.71 -16.95
CA PRO A 434 -15.20 1.17 -15.64
C PRO A 434 -15.44 0.02 -14.65
N ARG A 435 -15.89 -1.13 -15.17
CA ARG A 435 -16.15 -2.33 -14.39
C ARG A 435 -15.82 -3.57 -15.21
N VAL A 436 -15.16 -4.55 -14.57
CA VAL A 436 -14.88 -5.87 -15.16
C VAL A 436 -15.25 -6.96 -14.16
N GLN A 437 -16.19 -7.84 -14.54
CA GLN A 437 -16.63 -8.95 -13.68
C GLN A 437 -15.55 -10.06 -13.65
N GLY A 438 -15.35 -10.71 -12.49
CA GLY A 438 -14.48 -11.88 -12.40
C GLY A 438 -14.92 -13.02 -13.32
N GLY A 439 -13.97 -13.67 -13.97
CA GLY A 439 -14.20 -14.71 -14.98
C GLY A 439 -14.64 -14.21 -16.35
N SER A 440 -14.88 -12.90 -16.52
CA SER A 440 -15.28 -12.31 -17.80
C SER A 440 -14.08 -12.00 -18.70
N GLN A 441 -14.37 -11.77 -19.98
CA GLN A 441 -13.41 -11.37 -21.00
C GLN A 441 -13.98 -10.19 -21.77
N LEU A 442 -13.19 -9.14 -21.91
CA LEU A 442 -13.51 -7.97 -22.72
C LEU A 442 -12.47 -7.83 -23.83
N SER A 443 -12.88 -7.38 -25.00
CA SER A 443 -11.99 -7.18 -26.13
C SER A 443 -12.26 -5.87 -26.84
N GLY A 444 -11.20 -5.30 -27.41
CA GLY A 444 -11.24 -4.12 -28.26
C GLY A 444 -10.38 -4.36 -29.49
N LEU A 445 -10.94 -4.05 -30.66
CA LEU A 445 -10.19 -3.95 -31.91
C LEU A 445 -9.93 -2.47 -32.19
N PHE A 446 -8.66 -2.11 -32.35
CA PHE A 446 -8.22 -0.75 -32.57
C PHE A 446 -7.50 -0.67 -33.91
N GLN A 447 -8.06 0.09 -34.84
CA GLN A 447 -7.49 0.34 -36.15
C GLN A 447 -6.96 1.78 -36.18
N MET A 448 -5.71 1.93 -36.58
CA MET A 448 -4.99 3.19 -36.54
C MET A 448 -4.29 3.42 -37.88
N ASP A 449 -4.36 4.64 -38.39
CA ASP A 449 -3.58 5.02 -39.57
C ASP A 449 -2.25 5.64 -39.13
N VAL A 450 -1.16 5.11 -39.68
CA VAL A 450 0.20 5.60 -39.44
C VAL A 450 0.82 6.06 -40.77
N PRO A 451 1.01 7.38 -40.96
CA PRO A 451 1.59 7.94 -42.16
C PRO A 451 3.10 7.68 -42.16
N GLY A 452 3.52 6.67 -42.92
CA GLY A 452 4.92 6.37 -43.23
C GLY A 452 5.42 5.06 -42.61
N PRO A 453 6.43 4.42 -43.23
CA PRO A 453 7.06 3.24 -42.64
C PRO A 453 7.76 3.63 -41.31
N PRO A 454 7.81 2.75 -40.31
CA PRO A 454 8.69 2.97 -39.16
C PRO A 454 10.10 3.18 -39.70
N GLY A 455 10.69 4.34 -39.43
CA GLY A 455 12.03 4.66 -39.90
C GLY A 455 13.02 3.56 -39.50
N PRO A 456 14.10 3.33 -40.28
CA PRO A 456 15.14 2.41 -39.87
C PRO A 456 15.65 2.78 -38.46
N PRO A 457 16.11 1.81 -37.66
CA PRO A 457 16.70 2.11 -36.35
C PRO A 457 17.75 3.19 -36.56
N SER A 458 17.55 4.35 -35.93
CA SER A 458 18.55 5.41 -35.94
C SER A 458 19.85 4.79 -35.44
N HIS A 459 20.89 4.82 -36.27
CA HIS A 459 22.26 4.52 -35.87
C HIS A 459 22.62 5.46 -34.69
N GLY A 460 22.45 4.95 -33.48
CA GLY A 460 22.70 5.63 -32.22
C GLY A 460 22.42 4.63 -31.12
N LEU A 461 23.47 4.22 -30.41
CA LEU A 461 23.51 3.09 -29.48
C LEU A 461 22.32 3.05 -28.51
N SER A 462 21.27 2.31 -28.86
CA SER A 462 20.20 1.91 -27.93
C SER A 462 19.43 0.72 -28.53
N THR A 463 20.01 -0.47 -28.35
CA THR A 463 19.38 -1.76 -28.63
C THR A 463 18.23 -2.02 -27.64
N SER A 464 16.99 -1.62 -27.94
CA SER A 464 15.77 -2.27 -27.37
C SER A 464 14.42 -1.80 -27.93
N ALA A 465 14.32 -1.03 -29.02
CA ALA A 465 13.00 -0.65 -29.55
C ALA A 465 12.36 -1.85 -30.30
N PRO A 466 11.13 -2.27 -29.96
CA PRO A 466 10.45 -3.34 -30.69
C PRO A 466 10.23 -2.96 -32.16
N PRO A 467 10.19 -3.94 -33.08
CA PRO A 467 10.21 -3.70 -34.54
C PRO A 467 9.03 -2.89 -35.09
N LEU A 468 7.98 -2.68 -34.29
CA LEU A 468 6.80 -1.87 -34.63
C LEU A 468 6.72 -0.55 -33.84
N GLY A 469 7.61 -0.29 -32.87
CA GLY A 469 7.58 0.91 -32.04
C GLY A 469 6.48 0.93 -30.96
N LEU A 470 5.79 -0.19 -30.71
CA LEU A 470 4.81 -0.33 -29.62
C LEU A 470 5.51 -0.47 -28.27
N GLY A 471 5.13 0.31 -27.27
CA GLY A 471 5.61 0.11 -25.91
C GLY A 471 4.91 -1.07 -25.22
N PRO A 472 5.36 -1.47 -24.02
CA PRO A 472 4.61 -2.42 -23.21
C PRO A 472 3.26 -1.80 -22.77
N ALA A 473 2.22 -2.62 -22.64
CA ALA A 473 0.96 -2.19 -22.08
C ALA A 473 1.05 -2.08 -20.56
N SER A 474 0.53 -0.99 -20.01
CA SER A 474 0.40 -0.76 -18.57
C SER A 474 -1.07 -0.83 -18.17
N LEU A 475 -1.38 -1.53 -17.08
CA LEU A 475 -2.74 -1.66 -16.56
C LEU A 475 -2.84 -0.96 -15.20
N SER A 476 -3.85 -0.10 -15.03
CA SER A 476 -4.23 0.46 -13.73
C SER A 476 -5.60 -0.07 -13.31
N PHE A 477 -5.80 -0.48 -12.06
CA PHE A 477 -7.08 -1.03 -11.58
C PHE A 477 -7.23 -1.00 -10.05
N GLU A 478 -8.47 -1.13 -9.59
CA GLU A 478 -8.83 -1.27 -8.17
C GLU A 478 -9.65 -2.56 -7.94
N LEU A 479 -9.25 -3.35 -6.94
CA LEU A 479 -9.88 -4.61 -6.55
C LEU A 479 -10.47 -4.50 -5.14
N PRO A 480 -11.73 -4.06 -5.01
CA PRO A 480 -12.38 -3.97 -3.71
C PRO A 480 -12.70 -5.37 -3.16
N ARG A 481 -12.53 -5.54 -1.84
CA ARG A 481 -12.78 -6.80 -1.10
C ARG A 481 -11.91 -7.96 -1.57
N HIS A 482 -10.69 -7.67 -2.04
CA HIS A 482 -9.76 -8.67 -2.52
C HIS A 482 -8.34 -8.37 -2.03
N THR A 483 -7.60 -9.43 -1.70
CA THR A 483 -6.16 -9.43 -1.43
C THR A 483 -5.51 -10.45 -2.35
N CYS A 484 -4.46 -10.05 -3.05
CA CYS A 484 -3.66 -10.92 -3.91
C CYS A 484 -2.79 -11.88 -3.08
N SER A 485 -2.35 -11.47 -1.88
CA SER A 485 -1.63 -12.36 -0.96
C SER A 485 -2.53 -13.41 -0.29
N GLY A 486 -3.86 -13.26 -0.35
CA GLY A 486 -4.80 -14.07 0.42
C GLY A 486 -4.90 -13.72 1.91
N LEU A 487 -4.19 -12.68 2.39
CA LEU A 487 -4.29 -12.23 3.78
C LEU A 487 -5.71 -11.78 4.11
N GLN A 488 -6.23 -12.28 5.23
CA GLN A 488 -7.54 -11.93 5.75
C GLN A 488 -7.45 -11.62 7.24
N VAL A 489 -8.26 -10.65 7.66
CA VAL A 489 -8.51 -10.39 9.08
C VAL A 489 -9.65 -11.28 9.55
N ARG A 490 -9.35 -12.27 10.39
CA ARG A 490 -10.32 -13.21 10.96
C ARG A 490 -11.21 -12.54 12.00
N PHE A 491 -10.61 -11.70 12.84
CA PHE A 491 -11.35 -10.95 13.86
C PHE A 491 -10.63 -9.68 14.29
N LEU A 492 -11.44 -8.73 14.77
CA LEU A 492 -11.01 -7.53 15.47
C LEU A 492 -11.67 -7.49 16.85
N ARG A 493 -10.89 -7.68 17.92
CA ARG A 493 -11.35 -7.69 19.30
C ARG A 493 -10.79 -6.51 20.08
N LEU A 494 -11.61 -5.93 20.94
CA LEU A 494 -11.22 -4.88 21.85
C LEU A 494 -11.39 -5.46 23.26
N ALA A 495 -10.34 -5.36 24.08
CA ALA A 495 -10.34 -5.93 25.43
C ALA A 495 -11.18 -5.08 26.40
N PHE A 496 -11.28 -3.78 26.14
CA PHE A 496 -12.04 -2.84 26.95
C PHE A 496 -13.43 -2.56 26.35
N ARG A 497 -14.47 -2.57 27.19
CA ARG A 497 -15.74 -1.89 26.89
C ARG A 497 -15.59 -0.46 27.40
N PRO A 498 -15.71 0.59 26.55
CA PRO A 498 -15.73 1.97 27.01
C PRO A 498 -16.73 2.14 28.17
N CYS A 499 -16.50 3.10 29.08
CA CYS A 499 -17.53 3.48 30.05
C CYS A 499 -18.79 3.93 29.30
N GLY A 500 -19.79 3.03 29.21
CA GLY A 500 -20.98 3.18 28.40
C GLY A 500 -21.34 1.87 27.69
N ASN A 501 -22.61 1.45 27.71
CA ASN A 501 -23.10 0.16 27.23
C ASN A 501 -22.98 -0.08 25.70
N ALA A 502 -22.30 0.79 24.94
CA ALA A 502 -22.20 0.68 23.49
C ALA A 502 -20.90 -0.01 23.07
N ASN A 503 -21.00 -1.15 22.41
CA ASN A 503 -19.86 -1.76 21.73
C ASN A 503 -19.41 -0.82 20.59
N PRO A 504 -18.10 -0.53 20.47
CA PRO A 504 -17.59 0.28 19.38
C PRO A 504 -17.83 -0.39 18.02
N HIS A 505 -18.11 0.43 17.00
CA HIS A 505 -18.24 -0.06 15.63
C HIS A 505 -16.88 -0.44 15.05
N LYS A 506 -16.85 -1.53 14.29
CA LYS A 506 -15.63 -2.11 13.73
C LYS A 506 -15.82 -2.30 12.24
N TRP A 507 -14.91 -1.73 11.49
CA TRP A 507 -14.93 -1.77 10.03
C TRP A 507 -13.65 -2.41 9.54
N VAL A 508 -13.76 -3.39 8.66
CA VAL A 508 -12.62 -4.02 8.00
C VAL A 508 -12.83 -3.93 6.50
N ARG A 509 -11.82 -3.41 5.80
CA ARG A 509 -11.82 -3.29 4.34
C ARG A 509 -10.55 -3.93 3.79
N HIS A 510 -10.71 -4.67 2.71
CA HIS A 510 -9.61 -5.23 1.94
C HIS A 510 -9.62 -4.55 0.57
N LEU A 511 -8.48 -4.04 0.12
CA LEU A 511 -8.32 -3.34 -1.14
C LEU A 511 -6.97 -3.73 -1.75
N SER A 512 -6.98 -4.17 -2.99
CA SER A 512 -5.75 -4.27 -3.79
C SER A 512 -5.82 -3.31 -4.95
N HIS A 513 -4.72 -2.64 -5.27
CA HIS A 513 -4.63 -1.81 -6.48
C HIS A 513 -3.29 -2.07 -7.18
N SER A 514 -3.28 -1.79 -8.48
CA SER A 514 -2.06 -1.82 -9.28
C SER A 514 -1.13 -0.67 -8.90
N ASP A 515 0.15 -0.95 -8.70
CA ASP A 515 1.19 0.06 -8.64
C ASP A 515 1.90 0.15 -10.00
N ALA A 516 2.44 -0.97 -10.46
CA ALA A 516 3.01 -1.11 -11.80
C ALA A 516 2.61 -2.47 -12.39
N TYR A 517 1.59 -2.53 -13.24
CA TYR A 517 1.18 -3.77 -13.91
C TYR A 517 1.51 -3.71 -15.40
N VAL A 518 2.68 -4.23 -15.78
CA VAL A 518 3.25 -4.06 -17.11
C VAL A 518 3.28 -5.38 -17.87
N ILE A 519 2.78 -5.36 -19.11
CA ILE A 519 2.70 -6.50 -20.00
C ILE A 519 3.45 -6.14 -21.29
N ARG A 520 4.54 -6.84 -21.56
CA ARG A 520 5.25 -6.70 -22.84
C ARG A 520 4.38 -7.26 -23.96
N ILE A 521 4.31 -6.54 -25.07
CA ILE A 521 3.53 -6.91 -26.27
C ILE A 521 4.49 -7.32 -27.39
#